data_AF-A0A7X5Q2Q6-F1
#
_entry.id   AF-A0A7X5Q2Q6-F1
#
_cell.length_a   1.000
_cell.length_b   1.000
_cell.length_c   1.000
_cell.angle_alpha   90.00
_cell.angle_beta   90.00
_cell.angle_gamma   90.00
#
_symmetry.space_group_name_H-M   'P 1'
#
loop_
_entity.id
_entity.type
_entity.pdbx_description
1 polymer ?
#
loop_
_entity_poly.entity_id
_entity_poly.type
_entity_poly.pdbx_seq_one_letter_code
_entity_poly.pdbx_strand_id
1 'polypeptide(L)'
;MAQIKRFSWTNASSAVARNLDVGFTTAKIEIWDTTTPNRFEWMANMADASYFTLGTLAFTTTNGVTPLAQSSAYGATISAFTNANPGVITVNDTATFGFAAGDTIKVADVADDLTGTLSLNNTFVIASLTATTITLVENTTVTAYSVWVSGGVVTRVTDTTGAAIVLENLAIRGLTLGTGAVGANSAVMTAICYGEESVV
;
A
#
# COMPACT_ATOMS: atom_id res chain seq x y z
N MET A 1 7.17 -2.81 19.00
CA MET A 1 6.61 -1.50 19.43
C MET A 1 5.41 -1.17 18.55
N ALA A 2 4.37 -0.50 19.04
CA ALA A 2 3.21 -0.14 18.20
C ALA A 2 3.52 1.07 17.31
N GLN A 3 3.06 1.06 16.06
CA GLN A 3 3.17 2.22 15.17
C GLN A 3 2.22 3.32 15.63
N ILE A 4 2.70 4.55 15.75
CA ILE A 4 1.89 5.70 16.16
C ILE A 4 2.22 6.88 15.25
N LYS A 5 1.18 7.55 14.73
CA LYS A 5 1.32 8.81 13.97
C LYS A 5 0.34 9.85 14.48
N ARG A 6 0.78 11.11 14.53
CA ARG A 6 -0.01 12.24 15.02
C ARG A 6 -0.22 13.27 13.93
N PHE A 7 -1.41 13.84 13.90
CA PHE A 7 -1.77 14.95 13.01
C PHE A 7 -2.42 16.05 13.83
N SER A 8 -2.11 17.30 13.54
CA SER A 8 -2.77 18.45 14.15
C SER A 8 -3.23 19.40 13.05
N TRP A 9 -4.37 20.05 13.27
CA TRP A 9 -4.95 21.00 12.33
C TRP A 9 -5.87 22.00 13.03
N THR A 10 -6.23 23.06 12.31
CA THR A 10 -7.29 23.98 12.70
C THR A 10 -8.38 23.91 11.63
N ASN A 11 -9.63 23.71 12.04
CA ASN A 11 -10.74 23.69 11.11
C ASN A 11 -10.99 25.09 10.52
N ALA A 12 -11.43 25.13 9.28
CA ALA A 12 -11.92 26.37 8.67
C ALA A 12 -13.23 26.83 9.34
N SER A 13 -13.76 27.98 8.89
CA SER A 13 -15.07 28.49 9.30
C SER A 13 -16.22 27.53 8.98
N SER A 14 -16.01 26.61 8.04
CA SER A 14 -16.83 25.43 7.81
C SER A 14 -15.93 24.20 7.85
N ALA A 15 -16.16 23.32 8.83
CA ALA A 15 -15.43 22.07 8.96
C ALA A 15 -15.74 21.15 7.77
N VAL A 16 -14.69 20.67 7.12
CA VAL A 16 -14.77 19.74 5.98
C VAL A 16 -14.14 18.41 6.36
N ALA A 17 -14.60 17.33 5.72
CA ALA A 17 -13.97 16.03 5.87
C ALA A 17 -12.48 16.08 5.48
N ARG A 18 -11.67 15.24 6.12
CA ARG A 18 -10.21 15.25 5.93
C ARG A 18 -9.68 13.85 5.69
N ASN A 19 -8.79 13.72 4.72
CA ASN A 19 -8.03 12.50 4.49
C ASN A 19 -6.68 12.62 5.20
N LEU A 20 -6.33 11.59 5.95
CA LEU A 20 -5.05 11.46 6.64
C LEU A 20 -4.30 10.27 6.04
N ASP A 21 -3.10 10.52 5.52
CA ASP A 21 -2.20 9.45 5.10
C ASP A 21 -1.41 8.94 6.31
N VAL A 22 -1.80 7.80 6.85
CA VAL A 22 -1.27 7.25 8.11
C VAL A 22 -0.02 6.40 7.85
N GLY A 23 0.01 5.67 6.72
CA GLY A 23 1.11 4.80 6.31
C GLY A 23 1.07 3.39 6.91
N PHE A 24 0.03 3.05 7.69
CA PHE A 24 -0.17 1.73 8.32
C PHE A 24 -1.66 1.43 8.55
N THR A 25 -1.99 0.16 8.81
CA THR A 25 -3.38 -0.24 9.08
C THR A 25 -3.77 0.27 10.45
N THR A 26 -4.82 1.09 10.54
CA THR A 26 -5.17 1.75 11.80
C THR A 26 -6.03 0.82 12.67
N ALA A 27 -5.50 0.42 13.83
CA ALA A 27 -6.23 -0.31 14.86
C ALA A 27 -7.20 0.59 15.62
N LYS A 28 -6.76 1.84 15.88
CA LYS A 28 -7.46 2.83 16.68
C LYS A 28 -7.08 4.24 16.25
N ILE A 29 -8.05 5.15 16.29
CA ILE A 29 -7.80 6.60 16.22
C ILE A 29 -8.50 7.30 17.39
N GLU A 30 -7.78 8.26 17.97
CA GLU A 30 -8.33 9.23 18.91
C GLU A 30 -8.24 10.62 18.31
N ILE A 31 -9.33 11.37 18.34
CA ILE A 31 -9.40 12.75 17.86
C ILE A 31 -9.79 13.64 19.03
N TRP A 32 -8.91 14.59 19.30
CA TRP A 32 -9.01 15.51 20.42
C TRP A 32 -9.28 16.90 19.86
N ASP A 33 -10.39 17.49 20.29
CA ASP A 33 -10.54 18.93 20.22
C ASP A 33 -9.67 19.50 21.36
N THR A 34 -8.75 20.39 21.04
CA THR A 34 -7.90 21.07 22.03
C THR A 34 -8.47 22.43 22.43
N THR A 35 -9.55 22.87 21.78
CA THR A 35 -10.32 24.08 22.13
C THR A 35 -11.49 23.77 23.07
N THR A 36 -12.02 22.55 23.02
CA THR A 36 -13.12 22.08 23.89
C THR A 36 -12.76 20.71 24.50
N PRO A 37 -13.41 20.24 25.57
CA PRO A 37 -13.11 18.91 26.13
C PRO A 37 -13.63 17.74 25.28
N ASN A 38 -14.06 17.98 24.04
CA ASN A 38 -14.63 16.95 23.18
C ASN A 38 -13.55 15.98 22.66
N ARG A 39 -13.88 14.69 22.69
CA ARG A 39 -13.03 13.62 22.18
C ARG A 39 -13.86 12.61 21.41
N PHE A 40 -13.30 12.18 20.30
CA PHE A 40 -13.88 11.19 19.41
C PHE A 40 -12.92 10.01 19.27
N GLU A 41 -13.46 8.80 19.21
CA GLU A 41 -12.69 7.58 19.09
C GLU A 41 -13.30 6.67 18.03
N TRP A 42 -12.44 5.96 17.31
CA TRP A 42 -12.83 4.86 16.44
C TRP A 42 -11.81 3.73 16.56
N MET A 43 -12.28 2.49 16.42
CA MET A 43 -11.50 1.26 16.50
C MET A 43 -11.81 0.35 15.31
N ALA A 44 -10.86 -0.51 14.91
CA ALA A 44 -10.93 -1.36 13.71
C ALA A 44 -12.15 -2.27 13.60
N ASN A 45 -12.76 -2.61 14.72
CA ASN A 45 -13.97 -3.42 14.83
C ASN A 45 -15.28 -2.60 14.75
N MET A 46 -15.21 -1.28 14.62
CA MET A 46 -16.36 -0.42 14.39
C MET A 46 -16.63 -0.27 12.89
N ALA A 47 -17.89 -0.04 12.53
CA ALA A 47 -18.30 0.15 11.14
C ALA A 47 -17.64 1.40 10.51
N ASP A 48 -17.54 1.41 9.18
CA ASP A 48 -17.13 2.59 8.43
C ASP A 48 -18.04 3.79 8.71
N ALA A 49 -17.48 4.99 8.62
CA ALA A 49 -18.14 6.25 8.88
C ALA A 49 -18.73 6.36 10.30
N SER A 50 -18.25 5.56 11.25
CA SER A 50 -18.69 5.61 12.65
C SER A 50 -17.66 6.28 13.56
N TYR A 51 -18.09 6.70 14.74
CA TYR A 51 -17.23 7.15 15.82
C TYR A 51 -17.98 7.13 17.15
N PHE A 52 -17.23 7.07 18.24
CA PHE A 52 -17.73 7.18 19.61
C PHE A 52 -17.30 8.53 20.20
N THR A 53 -18.25 9.27 20.77
CA THR A 53 -17.95 10.53 21.46
C THR A 53 -17.79 10.27 22.95
N LEU A 54 -16.59 10.44 23.51
CA LEU A 54 -16.33 10.12 24.91
C LEU A 54 -17.03 11.07 25.89
N GLY A 55 -17.25 12.33 25.51
CA GLY A 55 -17.89 13.32 26.39
C GLY A 55 -19.38 13.06 26.66
N THR A 56 -20.07 12.43 25.71
CA THR A 56 -21.51 12.15 25.77
C THR A 56 -21.84 10.66 25.80
N LEU A 57 -20.82 9.81 25.66
CA LEU A 57 -20.94 8.36 25.50
C LEU A 57 -21.86 7.96 24.33
N ALA A 58 -21.90 8.79 23.28
CA ALA A 58 -22.76 8.59 22.13
C ALA A 58 -22.01 7.88 20.99
N PHE A 59 -22.63 6.84 20.43
CA PHE A 59 -22.16 6.16 19.23
C PHE A 59 -22.88 6.72 18.00
N THR A 60 -22.11 7.14 17.00
CA THR A 60 -22.63 7.70 15.74
C THR A 60 -22.17 6.82 14.58
N THR A 61 -23.07 6.50 13.65
CA THR A 61 -22.83 5.58 12.52
C THR A 61 -22.66 6.27 11.18
N THR A 62 -22.59 7.60 11.15
CA THR A 62 -22.49 8.39 9.93
C THR A 62 -21.49 9.53 10.09
N ASN A 63 -20.80 9.92 9.00
CA ASN A 63 -19.84 11.03 8.96
C ASN A 63 -18.69 10.92 9.98
N GLY A 64 -18.38 9.71 10.40
CA GLY A 64 -17.29 9.36 11.31
C GLY A 64 -16.00 9.02 10.60
N VAL A 65 -15.26 8.05 11.13
CA VAL A 65 -13.99 7.59 10.56
C VAL A 65 -14.24 6.45 9.59
N THR A 66 -13.63 6.54 8.41
CA THR A 66 -13.60 5.46 7.42
C THR A 66 -12.14 5.11 7.13
N PRO A 67 -11.68 3.90 7.47
CA PRO A 67 -10.41 3.38 6.99
C PRO A 67 -10.34 3.42 5.48
N LEU A 68 -9.29 4.05 4.98
CA LEU A 68 -8.89 3.89 3.61
C LEU A 68 -7.92 2.71 3.63
N ALA A 69 -8.45 1.53 3.31
CA ALA A 69 -7.66 0.35 3.02
C ALA A 69 -7.86 0.05 1.53
N GLN A 70 -7.00 0.62 0.69
CA GLN A 70 -6.89 0.12 -0.68
C GLN A 70 -6.15 -1.22 -0.61
N SER A 71 -6.74 -2.27 -1.17
CA SER A 71 -6.08 -3.57 -1.33
C SER A 71 -4.77 -3.31 -2.06
N SER A 72 -3.66 -3.55 -1.38
CA SER A 72 -2.33 -3.28 -1.89
C SER A 72 -2.12 -3.86 -3.28
N ALA A 73 -1.63 -3.05 -4.23
CA ALA A 73 -1.03 -3.55 -5.45
C ALA A 73 0.49 -3.64 -5.20
N TYR A 74 0.93 -4.66 -4.46
CA TYR A 74 2.37 -4.94 -4.29
C TYR A 74 2.86 -5.73 -5.50
N GLY A 75 3.26 -5.01 -6.54
CA GLY A 75 3.78 -5.64 -7.74
C GLY A 75 2.73 -6.47 -8.50
N ALA A 76 3.06 -6.80 -9.74
CA ALA A 76 2.18 -7.60 -10.56
C ALA A 76 2.37 -9.07 -10.22
N THR A 77 1.27 -9.80 -9.98
CA THR A 77 1.31 -11.23 -9.67
C THR A 77 1.72 -12.01 -10.91
N ILE A 78 2.68 -12.93 -10.76
CA ILE A 78 3.15 -13.80 -11.83
C ILE A 78 2.15 -14.94 -12.02
N SER A 79 1.67 -15.09 -13.25
CA SER A 79 0.84 -16.23 -13.67
C SER A 79 1.62 -17.26 -14.48
N ALA A 80 2.79 -16.88 -15.03
CA ALA A 80 3.76 -17.79 -15.63
C ALA A 80 5.13 -17.11 -15.75
N PHE A 81 6.20 -17.87 -15.63
CA PHE A 81 7.55 -17.46 -16.04
C PHE A 81 8.10 -18.52 -16.98
N THR A 82 8.29 -18.16 -18.25
CA THR A 82 8.85 -19.03 -19.28
C THR A 82 10.34 -18.80 -19.44
N ASN A 83 11.12 -19.87 -19.30
CA ASN A 83 12.53 -19.87 -19.64
C ASN A 83 12.66 -19.77 -21.17
N ALA A 84 13.07 -18.60 -21.66
CA ALA A 84 13.07 -18.24 -23.07
C ALA A 84 14.25 -17.28 -23.38
N ASN A 85 14.53 -17.05 -24.66
CA ASN A 85 15.54 -16.10 -25.09
C ASN A 85 14.92 -15.06 -26.04
N PRO A 86 14.61 -13.84 -25.56
CA PRO A 86 14.69 -13.38 -24.16
C PRO A 86 13.68 -14.05 -23.21
N GLY A 87 13.94 -14.02 -21.89
CA GLY A 87 13.05 -14.56 -20.87
C GLY A 87 11.69 -13.85 -20.83
N VAL A 88 10.63 -14.56 -20.42
CA VAL A 88 9.25 -14.03 -20.48
C VAL A 88 8.51 -14.27 -19.17
N ILE A 89 7.93 -13.21 -18.59
CA ILE A 89 7.07 -13.26 -17.41
C ILE A 89 5.66 -12.81 -17.80
N THR A 90 4.65 -13.59 -17.44
CA THR A 90 3.23 -13.22 -17.59
C THR A 90 2.70 -12.73 -16.25
N VAL A 91 2.10 -11.55 -16.25
CA VAL A 91 1.58 -10.89 -15.05
C VAL A 91 0.13 -10.44 -15.23
N ASN A 92 -0.54 -10.09 -14.15
CA ASN A 92 -1.95 -9.69 -14.17
C ASN A 92 -2.22 -8.37 -14.89
N ASP A 93 -1.33 -7.38 -14.76
CA ASP A 93 -1.42 -6.07 -15.43
C ASP A 93 -0.05 -5.39 -15.37
N THR A 94 0.45 -4.84 -16.48
CA THR A 94 1.71 -4.08 -16.50
C THR A 94 1.51 -2.57 -16.34
N ALA A 95 0.39 -2.04 -16.83
CA ALA A 95 0.11 -0.60 -16.86
C ALA A 95 -0.23 -0.07 -15.47
N THR A 96 -1.03 -0.82 -14.70
CA THR A 96 -1.41 -0.46 -13.32
C THR A 96 -0.20 -0.27 -12.40
N PHE A 97 0.91 -0.96 -12.69
CA PHE A 97 2.14 -0.91 -11.90
C PHE A 97 3.25 -0.06 -12.55
N GLY A 98 2.93 0.62 -13.66
CA GLY A 98 3.81 1.57 -14.31
C GLY A 98 5.08 0.98 -14.91
N PHE A 99 5.12 -0.31 -15.24
CA PHE A 99 6.32 -0.91 -15.85
C PHE A 99 6.64 -0.27 -17.19
N ALA A 100 7.93 -0.01 -17.43
CA ALA A 100 8.45 0.49 -18.69
C ALA A 100 9.63 -0.36 -19.17
N ALA A 101 9.86 -0.39 -20.49
CA ALA A 101 11.05 -0.99 -21.05
C ALA A 101 12.30 -0.24 -20.55
N GLY A 102 13.33 -1.00 -20.17
CA GLY A 102 14.57 -0.51 -19.57
C GLY A 102 14.52 -0.37 -18.05
N ASP A 103 13.37 -0.56 -17.40
CA ASP A 103 13.30 -0.61 -15.94
C ASP A 103 13.99 -1.87 -15.39
N THR A 104 14.58 -1.72 -14.21
CA THR A 104 15.04 -2.85 -13.40
C THR A 104 13.87 -3.31 -12.52
N ILE A 105 13.57 -4.60 -12.56
CA ILE A 105 12.52 -5.25 -11.77
C ILE A 105 13.09 -6.32 -10.85
N LYS A 106 12.44 -6.53 -9.71
CA LYS A 106 12.70 -7.64 -8.80
C LYS A 106 11.58 -8.66 -8.89
N VAL A 107 11.97 -9.91 -9.11
CA VAL A 107 11.11 -11.10 -8.99
C VAL A 107 11.36 -11.72 -7.63
N ALA A 108 10.28 -12.00 -6.90
CA ALA A 108 10.34 -12.63 -5.58
C ALA A 108 9.19 -13.61 -5.42
N ASP A 109 9.28 -14.47 -4.39
CA ASP A 109 8.27 -15.45 -3.99
C ASP A 109 7.85 -16.45 -5.10
N VAL A 110 8.75 -16.68 -6.07
CA VAL A 110 8.62 -17.74 -7.06
C VAL A 110 9.00 -19.08 -6.42
N ALA A 111 8.09 -20.05 -6.52
CA ALA A 111 8.43 -21.45 -6.34
C ALA A 111 8.95 -22.01 -7.67
N ASP A 112 10.14 -22.60 -7.66
CA ASP A 112 10.76 -23.24 -8.80
C ASP A 112 11.05 -24.73 -8.53
N ASP A 113 11.47 -25.46 -9.56
CA ASP A 113 11.75 -26.89 -9.49
C ASP A 113 13.12 -27.25 -8.88
N LEU A 114 13.90 -26.24 -8.48
CA LEU A 114 15.25 -26.38 -7.92
C LEU A 114 16.25 -27.15 -8.81
N THR A 115 15.99 -27.28 -10.11
CA THR A 115 16.88 -28.00 -11.03
C THR A 115 18.02 -27.13 -11.57
N GLY A 116 17.87 -25.80 -11.47
CA GLY A 116 18.89 -24.83 -11.84
C GLY A 116 19.86 -24.47 -10.72
N THR A 117 20.99 -23.87 -11.08
CA THR A 117 21.98 -23.28 -10.17
C THR A 117 21.76 -21.78 -9.91
N LEU A 118 20.89 -21.13 -10.69
CA LEU A 118 20.46 -19.74 -10.56
C LEU A 118 18.96 -19.70 -10.22
N SER A 119 18.59 -18.78 -9.33
CA SER A 119 17.20 -18.62 -8.88
C SER A 119 16.43 -17.67 -9.78
N LEU A 120 15.15 -17.99 -10.04
CA LEU A 120 14.20 -17.04 -10.63
C LEU A 120 13.84 -15.89 -9.69
N ASN A 121 14.08 -16.02 -8.38
CA ASN A 121 13.94 -14.95 -7.39
C ASN A 121 15.13 -13.97 -7.45
N ASN A 122 15.22 -13.24 -8.55
CA ASN A 122 16.34 -12.36 -8.87
C ASN A 122 15.85 -11.01 -9.42
N THR A 123 16.81 -10.15 -9.78
CA THR A 123 16.57 -8.86 -10.40
C THR A 123 16.84 -8.96 -11.90
N PHE A 124 15.95 -8.42 -12.72
CA PHE A 124 16.03 -8.46 -14.18
C PHE A 124 15.79 -7.08 -14.78
N VAL A 125 16.21 -6.87 -16.03
CA VAL A 125 15.91 -5.65 -16.80
C VAL A 125 14.82 -5.96 -17.83
N ILE A 126 13.83 -5.08 -17.97
CA ILE A 126 12.77 -5.22 -18.97
C ILE A 126 13.30 -4.83 -20.35
N ALA A 127 13.18 -5.71 -21.34
CA ALA A 127 13.44 -5.40 -22.75
C ALA A 127 12.20 -4.81 -23.44
N SER A 128 11.03 -5.40 -23.20
CA SER A 128 9.76 -4.94 -23.75
C SER A 128 8.58 -5.48 -22.92
N LEU A 129 7.38 -4.96 -23.17
CA LEU A 129 6.18 -5.37 -22.47
C LEU A 129 4.92 -5.24 -23.32
N THR A 130 3.91 -6.01 -22.96
CA THR A 130 2.51 -5.86 -23.38
C THR A 130 1.66 -5.59 -22.13
N ALA A 131 0.32 -5.56 -22.26
CA ALA A 131 -0.58 -5.36 -21.13
C ALA A 131 -0.42 -6.41 -19.99
N THR A 132 0.04 -7.62 -20.31
CA THR A 132 0.14 -8.73 -19.34
C THR A 132 1.44 -9.52 -19.46
N THR A 133 2.40 -9.05 -20.26
CA THR A 133 3.66 -9.77 -20.50
C THR A 133 4.83 -8.83 -20.34
N ILE A 134 5.86 -9.27 -19.63
CA ILE A 134 7.16 -8.62 -19.50
C ILE A 134 8.19 -9.53 -20.18
N THR A 135 8.90 -8.99 -21.16
CA THR A 135 10.04 -9.65 -21.79
C THR A 135 11.31 -9.07 -21.19
N LEU A 136 12.22 -9.94 -20.77
CA LEU A 136 13.46 -9.57 -20.10
C LEU A 136 14.58 -9.29 -21.11
N VAL A 137 15.63 -8.59 -20.71
CA VAL A 137 16.89 -8.53 -21.49
C VAL A 137 17.65 -9.85 -21.38
N GLU A 138 17.52 -10.52 -20.23
CA GLU A 138 18.26 -11.73 -19.93
C GLU A 138 17.70 -12.95 -20.69
N ASN A 139 18.61 -13.78 -21.18
CA ASN A 139 18.30 -15.10 -21.69
C ASN A 139 18.17 -16.08 -20.52
N THR A 140 16.97 -16.60 -20.29
CA THR A 140 16.71 -17.56 -19.21
C THR A 140 16.72 -19.03 -19.68
N THR A 141 17.03 -19.31 -20.95
CA THR A 141 17.22 -20.70 -21.45
C THR A 141 18.60 -21.27 -21.19
N VAL A 142 19.59 -20.44 -20.85
CA VAL A 142 20.90 -20.96 -20.43
C VAL A 142 20.67 -21.82 -19.20
N THR A 143 21.18 -23.05 -19.21
CA THR A 143 20.89 -24.23 -18.35
C THR A 143 21.16 -24.05 -16.85
N ALA A 144 21.19 -22.82 -16.36
CA ALA A 144 21.42 -22.47 -14.98
C ALA A 144 20.14 -22.01 -14.27
N TYR A 145 19.10 -21.50 -14.93
CA TYR A 145 17.86 -21.13 -14.23
C TYR A 145 16.93 -22.33 -14.00
N SER A 146 16.37 -22.43 -12.79
CA SER A 146 15.28 -23.35 -12.47
C SER A 146 14.01 -23.03 -13.27
N VAL A 147 13.09 -23.97 -13.35
CA VAL A 147 11.80 -23.79 -14.04
C VAL A 147 10.74 -23.35 -13.03
N TRP A 148 9.94 -22.35 -13.41
CA TRP A 148 8.83 -21.86 -12.59
C TRP A 148 7.76 -22.92 -12.40
N VAL A 149 7.31 -23.08 -11.16
CA VAL A 149 6.23 -24.00 -10.78
C VAL A 149 4.99 -23.22 -10.40
N SER A 150 5.10 -22.22 -9.52
CA SER A 150 3.97 -21.41 -9.08
C SER A 150 4.39 -20.11 -8.37
N GLY A 151 3.41 -19.25 -8.13
CA GLY A 151 3.58 -18.04 -7.34
C GLY A 151 4.42 -16.97 -8.02
N GLY A 152 4.87 -16.01 -7.22
CA GLY A 152 5.75 -14.96 -7.63
C GLY A 152 5.09 -13.59 -7.83
N VAL A 153 5.88 -12.55 -7.58
CA VAL A 153 5.50 -11.15 -7.73
C VAL A 153 6.63 -10.40 -8.41
N VAL A 154 6.28 -9.48 -9.32
CA VAL A 154 7.22 -8.57 -9.96
C VAL A 154 7.04 -7.16 -9.42
N THR A 155 8.13 -6.50 -9.02
CA THR A 155 8.12 -5.10 -8.56
C THR A 155 9.18 -4.28 -9.31
N ARG A 156 8.95 -2.98 -9.50
CA ARG A 156 9.94 -2.06 -10.07
C ARG A 156 10.94 -1.63 -9.00
N VAL A 157 12.22 -1.52 -9.38
CA VAL A 157 13.32 -1.18 -8.47
C VAL A 157 14.05 0.08 -8.92
N THR A 158 14.40 0.18 -10.21
CA THR A 158 14.99 1.40 -10.78
C THR A 158 14.39 1.69 -12.14
N ASP A 159 14.34 2.97 -12.50
CA ASP A 159 13.91 3.39 -13.82
C ASP A 159 15.03 3.23 -14.86
N THR A 160 14.70 3.57 -16.11
CA THR A 160 15.62 3.57 -17.27
C THR A 160 16.89 4.42 -17.10
N THR A 161 16.90 5.36 -16.14
CA THR A 161 18.07 6.21 -15.82
C THR A 161 18.90 5.67 -14.65
N GLY A 162 18.47 4.55 -14.05
CA GLY A 162 19.06 3.95 -12.86
C GLY A 162 18.64 4.66 -11.57
N ALA A 163 17.69 5.59 -11.61
CA ALA A 163 17.16 6.20 -10.42
C ALA A 163 16.30 5.18 -9.67
N ALA A 164 16.48 5.10 -8.36
CA ALA A 164 15.66 4.22 -7.52
C ALA A 164 14.19 4.64 -7.65
N ILE A 165 13.36 3.72 -8.10
CA ILE A 165 11.92 3.89 -8.03
C ILE A 165 11.57 3.55 -6.59
N VAL A 166 11.13 4.55 -5.85
CA VAL A 166 10.45 4.31 -4.58
C VAL A 166 9.31 3.36 -4.93
N LEU A 167 9.34 2.14 -4.38
CA LEU A 167 8.23 1.20 -4.49
C LEU A 167 6.97 1.98 -4.11
N GLU A 168 6.18 2.38 -5.10
CA GLU A 168 5.00 3.19 -4.88
C GLU A 168 4.04 2.32 -4.09
N ASN A 169 4.06 2.49 -2.77
CA ASN A 169 3.05 1.98 -1.88
C ASN A 169 1.80 2.83 -2.12
N LEU A 170 1.11 2.59 -3.23
CA LEU A 170 -0.23 3.12 -3.46
C LEU A 170 -1.28 2.36 -2.63
N ALA A 171 -0.88 1.60 -1.61
CA ALA A 171 -1.79 1.40 -0.49
C ALA A 171 -1.87 2.74 0.24
N ILE A 172 -2.85 3.59 -0.11
CA ILE A 172 -3.31 4.61 0.82
C ILE A 172 -3.76 3.82 2.05
N ARG A 173 -2.88 3.75 3.04
CA ARG A 173 -3.18 3.26 4.39
C ARG A 173 -3.47 4.50 5.19
N GLY A 174 -4.71 4.95 5.04
CA GLY A 174 -5.15 6.25 5.50
C GLY A 174 -6.48 6.17 6.22
N LEU A 175 -6.96 7.33 6.63
CA LEU A 175 -8.26 7.49 7.26
C LEU A 175 -8.95 8.69 6.62
N THR A 176 -10.21 8.52 6.24
CA THR A 176 -11.09 9.66 6.02
C THR A 176 -11.80 9.97 7.33
N LEU A 177 -11.59 11.18 7.84
CA LEU A 177 -12.37 11.76 8.93
C LEU A 177 -13.53 12.51 8.33
N GLY A 178 -14.74 12.00 8.52
CA GLY A 178 -15.97 12.69 8.15
C GLY A 178 -16.20 13.94 9.01
N THR A 179 -17.14 14.78 8.59
CA THR A 179 -17.44 16.07 9.24
C THR A 179 -17.91 15.94 10.68
N GLY A 180 -18.44 14.77 11.10
CA GLY A 180 -18.81 14.51 12.49
C GLY A 180 -17.60 14.26 13.40
N ALA A 181 -16.53 13.69 12.86
CA ALA A 181 -15.31 13.35 13.62
C ALA A 181 -14.23 14.43 13.55
N VAL A 182 -14.27 15.31 12.54
CA VAL A 182 -13.23 16.34 12.33
C VAL A 182 -13.34 17.51 13.31
N GLY A 183 -14.41 17.59 14.11
CA GLY A 183 -14.63 18.63 15.12
C GLY A 183 -15.38 19.86 14.62
N ALA A 184 -15.59 20.83 15.51
CA ALA A 184 -16.38 22.03 15.22
C ALA A 184 -15.63 23.04 14.33
N ASN A 185 -16.36 24.01 13.77
CA ASN A 185 -15.78 25.12 13.00
C ASN A 185 -14.76 25.88 13.85
N SER A 186 -13.62 26.24 13.24
CA SER A 186 -12.50 26.92 13.92
C SER A 186 -11.86 26.17 15.12
N ALA A 187 -12.26 24.92 15.38
CA ALA A 187 -11.64 24.12 16.44
C ALA A 187 -10.20 23.74 16.06
N VAL A 188 -9.34 23.69 17.07
CA VAL A 188 -7.98 23.14 16.94
C VAL A 188 -8.05 21.68 17.34
N MET A 189 -7.58 20.81 16.47
CA MET A 189 -7.81 19.38 16.54
C MET A 189 -6.48 18.63 16.49
N THR A 190 -6.42 17.50 17.18
CA THR A 190 -5.30 16.56 17.11
C THR A 190 -5.80 15.14 16.97
N ALA A 191 -5.33 14.41 15.97
CA ALA A 191 -5.57 12.99 15.79
C ALA A 191 -4.34 12.17 16.16
N ILE A 192 -4.54 11.07 16.88
CA ILE A 192 -3.52 10.09 17.23
C ILE A 192 -3.97 8.75 16.65
N CYS A 193 -3.22 8.24 15.67
CA CYS A 193 -3.50 6.98 14.98
C CYS A 193 -2.55 5.91 15.49
N TYR A 194 -3.10 4.74 15.83
CA TYR A 194 -2.37 3.57 16.34
C TYR A 194 -2.46 2.45 15.30
N GLY A 195 -1.34 1.81 14.97
CA GLY A 195 -1.26 0.74 13.99
C GLY A 195 -1.64 -0.63 14.56
N GLU A 196 -2.15 -1.51 13.70
CA GLU A 196 -2.35 -2.94 14.00
C GLU A 196 -1.02 -3.72 13.98
N GLU A 197 -0.09 -3.26 13.15
CA GLU A 197 1.19 -3.92 12.97
C GLU A 197 2.18 -3.60 14.10
N SER A 198 2.89 -4.62 14.59
CA SER A 198 4.02 -4.44 15.49
C SER A 198 5.29 -4.16 14.69
N VAL A 199 6.00 -3.09 15.03
CA VAL A 199 7.38 -2.87 14.54
C VAL A 199 8.33 -3.71 15.40
N VAL A 200 9.07 -4.62 14.76
CA VAL A 200 10.23 -5.32 15.34
C VAL A 200 11.48 -4.55 14.94
#